data_AF-A0A969GUS0-F1
#
_entry.id   AF-A0A969GUS0-F1
#
_cell.length_a   1.000
_cell.length_b   1.000
_cell.length_c   1.000
_cell.angle_alpha   90.00
_cell.angle_beta   90.00
_cell.angle_gamma   90.00
#
_symmetry.space_group_name_H-M   'P 1'
#
loop_
_entity.id
_entity.type
_entity.pdbx_description
1 polymer ?
#
loop_
_entity_poly.entity_id
_entity_poly.type
_entity_poly.pdbx_seq_one_letter_code
_entity_poly.pdbx_strand_id
1 'polypeptide(L)' 'MGRDLILDFKDRQDKFALSRGVQFRNLSITQQGRNTLISLGTDQLALIRGVKADLITAADFTPLPRV' A
#
# COMPACT_ATOMS: atom_id res chain seq x y z
N MET A 1 11.50 3.70 9.59
CA MET A 1 12.36 3.52 8.39
C MET A 1 12.30 2.07 7.93
N GLY A 2 11.28 1.72 7.16
CA GLY A 2 11.15 0.42 6.51
C GLY A 2 10.25 0.63 5.31
N ARG A 3 10.81 0.47 4.12
CA ARG A 3 10.10 0.60 2.86
C ARG A 3 10.18 -0.71 2.12
N ASP A 4 9.05 -1.34 1.92
CA ASP A 4 8.94 -2.56 1.13
C ASP A 4 8.87 -2.21 -0.36
N LEU A 5 9.51 -3.01 -1.20
CA LEU A 5 9.45 -2.88 -2.65
C LEU A 5 8.65 -4.05 -3.21
N ILE A 6 7.54 -3.74 -3.88
CA ILE A 6 6.63 -4.75 -4.43
C ILE A 6 6.66 -4.61 -5.95
N LEU A 7 7.02 -5.70 -6.62
CA LEU A 7 7.34 -5.70 -8.04
C LEU A 7 6.18 -6.20 -8.91
N ASP A 8 5.29 -7.02 -8.36
CA ASP A 8 4.33 -7.84 -9.10
C ASP A 8 2.90 -7.81 -8.52
N PHE A 9 2.55 -6.74 -7.80
CA PHE A 9 1.20 -6.55 -7.27
C PHE A 9 0.13 -6.69 -8.36
N LYS A 10 -0.86 -7.54 -8.10
CA LYS A 10 -2.05 -7.75 -8.94
C LYS A 10 -3.29 -7.25 -8.23
N ASP A 11 -3.88 -6.20 -8.79
CA ASP A 11 -5.18 -5.67 -8.35
C ASP A 11 -6.22 -6.80 -8.27
N ARG A 12 -7.02 -6.78 -7.20
CA ARG A 12 -8.05 -7.77 -6.84
C ARG A 12 -7.55 -9.19 -6.52
N GLN A 13 -6.25 -9.44 -6.56
CA GLN A 13 -5.66 -10.74 -6.20
C GLN A 13 -4.84 -10.63 -4.92
N ASP A 14 -3.93 -9.65 -4.87
CA ASP A 14 -3.04 -9.44 -3.76
C ASP A 14 -3.64 -8.48 -2.73
N LYS A 15 -3.23 -8.61 -1.46
CA LYS A 15 -3.67 -7.71 -0.39
C LYS A 15 -2.51 -7.28 0.50
N PHE A 16 -2.55 -6.03 0.95
CA PHE A 16 -1.67 -5.47 1.96
C PHE A 16 -2.26 -5.73 3.34
N ALA A 17 -1.42 -6.17 4.28
CA ALA A 17 -1.78 -6.23 5.68
C ALA A 17 -1.52 -4.87 6.35
N LEU A 18 -2.51 -4.35 7.07
CA LEU A 18 -2.37 -3.14 7.87
C LEU A 18 -1.97 -3.46 9.31
N SER A 19 -0.91 -2.80 9.76
CA SER A 19 -0.49 -2.77 11.17
C SER A 19 -1.66 -2.40 12.09
N ARG A 20 -1.68 -2.95 13.31
CA ARG A 20 -2.75 -2.67 14.29
C ARG A 20 -2.90 -1.15 14.49
N GLY A 21 -4.13 -0.65 14.33
CA GLY A 21 -4.46 0.77 14.49
C GLY A 21 -4.25 1.63 13.24
N VAL A 22 -3.63 1.11 12.18
CA VAL A 22 -3.54 1.80 10.89
C VAL A 22 -4.79 1.48 10.07
N GLN A 23 -5.41 2.52 9.52
CA GLN A 23 -6.56 2.37 8.63
C GLN A 23 -6.20 2.92 7.24
N PHE A 24 -6.88 2.42 6.21
CA PHE A 24 -6.67 2.88 4.83
C PHE A 24 -6.73 4.40 4.68
N ARG A 25 -7.68 5.06 5.38
CA ARG A 25 -7.83 6.53 5.37
C ARG A 25 -6.62 7.30 5.93
N ASN A 26 -5.72 6.62 6.64
CA ASN A 26 -4.51 7.22 7.18
C ASN A 26 -3.34 7.14 6.18
N LEU A 27 -3.48 6.38 5.11
CA LEU A 27 -2.46 6.22 4.09
C LEU A 27 -2.52 7.35 3.08
N SER A 28 -1.34 7.77 2.61
CA SER A 28 -1.21 8.52 1.38
C SER A 28 -0.79 7.58 0.26
N ILE A 29 -1.53 7.60 -0.83
CA ILE A 29 -1.29 6.79 -2.02
C ILE A 29 -1.04 7.76 -3.16
N THR A 30 0.21 7.84 -3.62
CA THR A 30 0.65 8.86 -4.56
C THR A 30 1.33 8.23 -5.78
N GLN A 31 1.03 8.75 -6.96
CA GLN A 31 1.69 8.33 -8.19
C GLN A 31 3.11 8.92 -8.27
N GLN A 32 4.11 8.08 -8.53
CA GLN A 32 5.48 8.45 -8.85
C GLN A 32 5.90 7.84 -10.19
N GLY A 33 5.72 8.60 -11.28
CA GLY A 33 5.98 8.12 -12.64
C GLY A 33 5.10 6.92 -12.98
N ARG A 34 5.72 5.76 -13.19
CA ARG A 34 5.01 4.47 -13.45
C ARG A 34 4.71 3.67 -12.17
N ASN A 35 5.11 4.17 -11.00
CA ASN A 35 5.02 3.46 -9.73
C ASN A 35 4.05 4.14 -8.78
N THR A 36 3.55 3.41 -7.79
CA THR A 36 2.72 3.95 -6.71
C THR A 36 3.46 3.87 -5.38
N LEU A 37 3.51 5.00 -4.67
CA LEU A 37 4.07 5.08 -3.32
C LEU A 37 2.94 5.08 -2.30
N ILE A 38 3.04 4.20 -1.32
CA ILE A 38 2.17 4.16 -0.13
C ILE A 38 2.99 4.66 1.06
N SER A 39 2.48 5.67 1.77
CA SER A 39 3.09 6.22 2.97
C SER A 39 2.09 6.44 4.10
N LEU A 40 2.62 6.54 5.32
CA LEU A 40 1.90 6.93 6.53
C LEU A 40 2.64 8.11 7.15
N GLY A 41 2.09 9.32 7.00
CA GLY A 41 2.81 10.55 7.37
C GLY A 41 4.12 10.68 6.60
N THR A 42 5.25 10.75 7.32
CA THR A 42 6.61 10.82 6.73
C THR A 42 7.21 9.46 6.40
N ASP A 43 6.60 8.37 6.87
CA ASP A 43 7.11 7.02 6.66
C ASP A 43 6.65 6.46 5.31
N GLN A 44 7.60 6.15 4.43
CA GLN A 44 7.35 5.41 3.19
C GLN A 44 7.22 3.92 3.49
N LEU A 45 6.03 3.36 3.32
CA LEU A 45 5.73 1.97 3.65
C LEU A 45 6.01 1.04 2.47
N ALA A 46 5.54 1.39 1.28
CA ALA A 46 5.69 0.53 0.10
C ALA A 46 5.85 1.33 -1.20
N LEU A 47 6.68 0.83 -2.11
CA LEU A 47 6.73 1.28 -3.51
C LEU A 47 6.30 0.12 -4.42
N ILE A 48 5.22 0.33 -5.18
CA ILE A 48 4.64 -0.66 -6.09
C ILE A 48 5.04 -0.29 -7.52
N ARG A 49 5.80 -1.14 -8.20
CA ARG A 49 6.28 -0.85 -9.55
C ARG A 49 5.22 -1.12 -10.61
N GLY A 50 5.11 -0.22 -11.58
CA GLY A 50 4.25 -0.41 -12.76
C GLY A 50 2.75 -0.30 -12.48
N VAL A 51 2.34 -0.02 -11.24
CA VAL A 51 0.93 0.08 -10.84
C VAL A 51 0.51 1.54 -10.72
N LYS A 52 -0.69 1.85 -11.21
CA LYS A 52 -1.32 3.16 -11.10
C LYS A 52 -1.94 3.35 -9.72
N ALA A 53 -1.85 4.57 -9.20
CA ALA A 53 -2.28 4.86 -7.83
C ALA A 53 -3.79 4.73 -7.63
N ASP A 54 -4.58 5.00 -8.66
CA ASP A 54 -6.04 4.84 -8.67
C ASP A 54 -6.52 3.39 -8.64
N LEU A 55 -5.64 2.42 -8.96
CA LEU A 55 -5.90 0.99 -8.80
C LEU A 55 -5.69 0.50 -7.37
N ILE A 56 -5.08 1.30 -6.49
CA ILE A 56 -4.89 0.94 -5.08
C ILE A 56 -6.05 1.52 -4.27
N THR A 57 -6.94 0.65 -3.83
CA THR A 57 -8.18 1.00 -3.15
C THR A 57 -8.24 0.40 -1.76
N ALA A 58 -9.25 0.78 -0.97
CA ALA A 58 -9.46 0.20 0.36
C ALA A 58 -9.68 -1.33 0.32
N ALA A 59 -10.14 -1.89 -0.80
CA ALA A 59 -10.38 -3.33 -0.95
C ALA A 59 -9.07 -4.15 -0.97
N ASP A 60 -7.95 -3.51 -1.32
CA ASP A 60 -6.62 -4.12 -1.37
C ASP A 60 -5.98 -4.22 0.01
N PHE A 61 -6.64 -3.74 1.07
CA PHE A 61 -6.11 -3.74 2.42
C PHE A 61 -6.93 -4.65 3.32
N THR A 62 -6.23 -5.42 4.15
CA THR A 62 -6.84 -6.24 5.20
C THR A 62 -6.26 -5.87 6.55
N PRO A 63 -7.08 -5.83 7.62
CA PRO A 63 -6.54 -5.73 8.96
C PRO A 63 -5.68 -6.97 9.25
N LEU A 64 -4.55 -6.79 9.93
CA LEU A 64 -3.77 -7.92 10.42
C LEU A 64 -4.64 -8.87 11.27
N PRO A 65 -4.59 -10.19 11.01
CA PRO A 65 -5.30 -11.17 11.82
C PRO A 65 -4.90 -11.05 13.30
N ARG A 66 -5.86 -11.21 14.21
CA ARG A 66 -5.54 -11.43 15.62
C ARG A 66 -4.98 -12.84 15.76
N VAL A 67 -3.66 -12.94 15.94
CA VAL A 67 -3.01 -14.11 16.56
C VAL A 67 -3.45 -14.23 18.01
#